data_AF-A0A820N1M1-F1
#
_entry.id   AF-A0A820N1M1-F1
#
_cell.length_a   1.000
_cell.length_b   1.000
_cell.length_c   1.000
_cell.angle_alpha   90.00
_cell.angle_beta   90.00
_cell.angle_gamma   90.00
#
_symmetry.space_group_name_H-M   'P 1'
#
loop_
_entity.id
_entity.type
_entity.pdbx_description
1 polymer ?
#
loop_
_entity_poly.entity_id
_entity_poly.type
_entity_poly.pdbx_seq_one_letter_code
_entity_poly.pdbx_strand_id
1 'polypeptide(L)'
;MFLSSGAIRINLEKANLDIEWMPVSQLKSESVQRARNILAKLKTDIEHKDQLKLLIQQRNIDDMSDEQAEFKILLESICQLTNEYYGVIPLQGYGSEKLSMIDTVESVRAHAQKLDDILELELSYKILLAAQANLSRMSPLDYLYKSINCQLEALNPDDIDSQFILRYIRASAPPNTKVEQILKISRANDDERFNERNVGNRYLLWH
;
A
#
# COMPACT_ATOMS: atom_id res chain seq x y z
N MET A 1 -10.69 -25.97 -9.08
CA MET A 1 -10.12 -25.10 -8.04
C MET A 1 -9.50 -23.91 -8.76
N PHE A 2 -10.28 -22.84 -9.00
CA PHE A 2 -9.90 -21.69 -9.84
C PHE A 2 -8.99 -20.67 -9.14
N LEU A 3 -8.64 -20.95 -7.88
CA LEU A 3 -7.76 -20.12 -7.07
C LEU A 3 -6.43 -20.85 -6.98
N SER A 4 -5.37 -20.30 -7.58
CA SER A 4 -4.03 -20.71 -7.20
C SER A 4 -3.81 -20.22 -5.77
N SER A 5 -4.20 -21.02 -4.78
CA SER A 5 -3.97 -20.75 -3.36
C SER A 5 -2.50 -20.40 -3.07
N GLY A 6 -1.58 -20.91 -3.89
CA GLY A 6 -0.16 -20.56 -3.87
C GLY A 6 0.13 -19.08 -4.14
N ALA A 7 -0.49 -18.44 -5.13
CA ALA A 7 -0.21 -17.03 -5.44
C ALA A 7 -0.71 -16.09 -4.33
N ILE A 8 -1.88 -16.41 -3.75
CA ILE A 8 -2.44 -15.66 -2.62
C ILE A 8 -1.55 -15.84 -1.38
N ARG A 9 -1.10 -17.08 -1.09
CA ARG A 9 -0.16 -17.35 0.01
C ARG A 9 1.18 -16.63 -0.16
N ILE A 10 1.77 -16.66 -1.36
CA ILE A 10 3.04 -15.96 -1.64
C ILE A 10 2.91 -14.45 -1.41
N ASN A 11 1.80 -13.84 -1.82
CA ASN A 11 1.58 -12.41 -1.57
C ASN A 11 1.31 -12.11 -0.09
N LEU A 12 0.63 -12.99 0.63
CA LEU A 12 0.40 -12.84 2.07
C LEU A 12 1.68 -13.04 2.90
N GLU A 13 2.56 -13.97 2.51
CA GLU A 13 3.88 -14.16 3.09
C GLU A 13 4.76 -12.92 2.87
N LYS A 14 4.73 -12.33 1.67
CA LYS A 14 5.44 -11.06 1.40
C LYS A 14 4.94 -9.89 2.25
N ALA A 15 3.65 -9.87 2.59
CA ALA A 15 3.06 -8.85 3.47
C ALA A 15 3.37 -9.06 4.96
N ASN A 16 3.98 -10.19 5.34
CA ASN A 16 4.35 -10.56 6.72
C ASN A 16 3.14 -10.51 7.69
N LEU A 17 1.98 -10.99 7.21
CA LEU A 17 0.72 -11.00 7.95
C LEU A 17 0.46 -12.36 8.56
N ASP A 18 -0.06 -12.37 9.78
CA ASP A 18 -0.45 -13.61 10.42
C ASP A 18 -1.86 -14.01 9.98
N ILE A 19 -1.92 -14.82 8.93
CA ILE A 19 -3.18 -15.29 8.33
C ILE A 19 -3.96 -16.19 9.30
N GLU A 20 -3.27 -16.87 10.23
CA GLU A 20 -3.93 -17.73 11.21
C GLU A 20 -4.67 -16.92 12.27
N TRP A 21 -4.08 -15.79 12.67
CA TRP A 21 -4.66 -14.90 13.68
C TRP A 21 -5.57 -13.82 13.08
N MET A 22 -5.43 -13.53 11.78
CA MET A 22 -6.27 -12.57 11.07
C MET A 22 -6.71 -13.10 9.70
N PRO A 23 -7.91 -13.71 9.60
CA PRO A 23 -8.49 -14.00 8.30
C PRO A 23 -8.76 -12.67 7.59
N VAL A 24 -8.14 -12.50 6.42
CA VAL A 24 -8.17 -11.25 5.62
C VAL A 24 -9.59 -10.73 5.41
N SER A 25 -10.61 -11.60 5.42
CA SER A 25 -12.03 -11.23 5.28
C SER A 25 -12.68 -10.53 6.49
N GLN A 26 -12.00 -10.40 7.63
CA GLN A 26 -12.58 -9.87 8.88
C GLN A 26 -12.09 -8.46 9.26
N LEU A 27 -11.26 -7.81 8.43
CA LEU A 27 -10.81 -6.46 8.71
C LEU A 27 -11.96 -5.46 8.59
N LYS A 28 -12.35 -4.89 9.74
CA LYS A 28 -13.33 -3.81 9.77
C LYS A 28 -12.67 -2.52 9.27
N SER A 29 -13.39 -1.79 8.43
CA SER A 29 -12.97 -0.47 7.94
C SER A 29 -12.62 0.49 9.09
N GLU A 30 -13.29 0.35 10.24
CA GLU A 30 -13.03 1.15 11.45
C GLU A 30 -11.63 0.87 12.04
N SER A 31 -11.22 -0.39 12.11
CA SER A 31 -9.91 -0.79 12.62
C SER A 31 -8.79 -0.25 11.73
N VAL A 32 -8.99 -0.30 10.41
CA VAL A 32 -8.02 0.22 9.44
C VAL A 32 -7.92 1.74 9.53
N GLN A 33 -9.05 2.45 9.65
CA GLN A 33 -9.02 3.89 9.82
C GLN A 33 -8.35 4.29 11.14
N ARG A 34 -8.60 3.56 12.22
CA ARG A 34 -7.92 3.75 13.50
C ARG A 34 -6.41 3.55 13.36
N ALA A 35 -5.97 2.48 12.69
CA ALA A 35 -4.57 2.21 12.44
C ALA A 35 -3.90 3.33 11.62
N ARG A 36 -4.55 3.84 10.56
CA ARG A 36 -4.06 4.99 9.78
C ARG A 36 -3.92 6.25 10.64
N ASN A 37 -4.89 6.53 11.49
CA ASN A 37 -4.84 7.68 12.39
C ASN A 37 -3.68 7.57 13.39
N ILE A 38 -3.40 6.36 13.92
CA ILE A 38 -2.26 6.11 14.80
C ILE A 38 -0.94 6.32 14.06
N LEU A 39 -0.79 5.78 12.84
CA LEU A 39 0.41 5.97 12.02
C LEU A 39 0.64 7.45 11.66
N ALA A 40 -0.42 8.21 11.42
CA ALA A 40 -0.32 9.66 11.17
C ALA A 40 0.19 10.42 12.40
N LYS A 41 -0.28 10.08 13.60
CA LYS A 41 0.22 10.63 14.87
C LYS A 41 1.68 10.23 15.14
N LEU A 42 2.02 8.96 14.92
CA LEU A 42 3.41 8.49 15.04
C LEU A 42 4.34 9.27 14.12
N LYS A 43 3.91 9.57 12.89
CA LYS A 43 4.70 10.38 11.97
C LYS A 43 4.99 11.77 12.53
N THR A 44 3.99 12.48 13.05
CA THR A 44 4.18 13.82 13.61
C THR A 44 5.10 13.79 14.83
N ASP A 45 4.93 12.78 15.70
CA ASP A 45 5.74 12.65 16.91
C ASP A 45 7.20 12.30 16.60
N ILE A 46 7.44 11.47 15.59
CA ILE A 46 8.80 11.15 15.13
C ILE A 46 9.47 12.37 14.51
N GLU A 47 8.76 13.14 13.68
CA GLU A 47 9.28 14.38 13.10
C GLU A 47 9.65 15.40 14.19
N HIS A 48 8.82 15.55 15.22
CA HIS A 48 9.12 16.40 16.38
C HIS A 48 10.33 15.87 17.18
N LYS A 49 10.44 14.55 17.36
CA LYS A 49 11.56 13.90 18.06
C LYS A 49 12.87 14.17 17.35
N ASP A 50 12.88 14.05 16.03
CA ASP A 50 14.08 14.26 15.22
C ASP A 50 14.50 15.74 15.22
N GLN A 51 13.55 16.68 15.22
CA GLN A 51 13.82 18.11 15.38
C GLN A 51 14.42 18.43 16.76
N LEU A 52 13.82 17.94 17.84
CA LEU A 52 14.32 18.12 19.21
C LEU A 52 15.73 17.53 19.37
N LYS A 53 15.98 16.35 18.80
CA LYS A 53 17.31 15.72 18.81
C LYS A 53 18.38 16.59 18.15
N LEU A 54 18.05 17.26 17.04
CA LEU A 54 18.97 18.19 16.37
C LEU A 54 19.24 19.44 17.22
N LEU A 55 18.22 19.98 17.89
CA LEU A 55 18.37 21.13 18.79
C LEU A 55 19.28 20.80 19.98
N ILE A 56 19.06 19.63 20.60
CA ILE A 56 19.86 19.12 21.72
C ILE A 56 21.33 18.92 21.31
N GLN A 57 21.60 18.49 20.07
CA GLN A 57 22.97 18.33 19.58
C GLN A 57 23.68 19.66 19.28
N GLN A 58 22.93 20.74 19.02
CA GLN A 58 23.48 22.05 18.68
C GLN A 58 23.76 22.93 19.91
N ARG A 59 23.13 22.67 21.05
CA ARG A 59 23.29 23.44 22.29
C ARG A 59 24.23 22.75 23.29
N ASN A 60 25.06 23.54 23.96
CA ASN A 60 25.99 23.07 24.99
C ASN A 60 25.26 22.77 26.32
N ILE A 61 25.87 21.91 27.13
CA ILE A 61 25.25 20.92 28.06
C ILE A 61 24.48 21.47 29.28
N ASP A 62 24.59 22.74 29.67
CA ASP A 62 24.23 23.17 31.04
C ASP A 62 22.77 23.60 31.30
N ASP A 63 21.93 23.83 30.26
CA ASP A 63 20.52 24.29 30.41
C ASP A 63 19.46 23.23 29.98
N MET A 64 19.86 21.96 29.86
CA MET A 64 19.14 20.94 29.07
C MET A 64 18.01 20.18 29.80
N SER A 65 17.60 20.59 31.01
CA SER A 65 16.64 19.79 31.81
C SER A 65 15.25 19.72 31.17
N ASP A 66 14.75 20.82 30.61
CA ASP A 66 13.38 20.90 30.08
C ASP A 66 13.26 20.19 28.71
N GLU A 67 14.22 20.40 27.81
CA GLU A 67 14.26 19.75 26.49
C GLU A 67 14.46 18.23 26.62
N GLN A 68 15.23 17.76 27.62
CA GLN A 68 15.38 16.33 27.92
C GLN A 68 14.10 15.71 28.48
N ALA A 69 13.34 16.45 29.30
CA ALA A 69 12.05 16.00 29.80
C ALA A 69 11.03 15.87 28.67
N GLU A 70 10.97 16.84 27.77
CA GLU A 70 10.10 16.81 26.58
C GLU A 70 10.45 15.64 25.66
N PHE A 71 11.75 15.42 25.40
CA PHE A 71 12.21 14.27 24.60
C PHE A 71 11.78 12.93 25.21
N LYS A 72 11.83 12.80 26.55
CA LYS A 72 11.39 11.59 27.25
C LYS A 72 9.88 11.36 27.12
N ILE A 73 9.08 12.41 27.31
CA ILE A 73 7.61 12.35 27.15
C ILE A 73 7.25 11.89 25.73
N LEU A 74 7.96 12.40 24.73
CA LEU A 74 7.73 12.04 23.34
C LEU A 74 8.08 10.58 23.04
N LEU A 75 9.19 10.07 23.59
CA LEU A 75 9.53 8.65 23.49
C LEU A 75 8.48 7.74 24.14
N GLU A 76 7.96 8.13 25.31
CA GLU A 76 6.88 7.40 25.98
C GLU A 76 5.61 7.40 25.11
N SER A 77 5.27 8.53 24.49
CA SER A 77 4.13 8.66 23.58
C SER A 77 4.28 7.75 22.35
N ILE A 78 5.44 7.76 21.69
CA ILE A 78 5.74 6.89 20.54
C ILE A 78 5.63 5.41 20.94
N CYS A 79 6.12 5.04 22.12
CA CYS A 79 6.02 3.68 22.62
C CYS A 79 4.56 3.26 22.85
N GLN A 80 3.74 4.13 23.44
CA GLN A 80 2.32 3.88 23.67
C GLN A 80 1.55 3.73 22.36
N LEU A 81 1.77 4.64 21.40
CA LEU A 81 1.14 4.59 20.08
C LEU A 81 1.56 3.35 19.28
N THR A 82 2.83 2.94 19.38
CA THR A 82 3.31 1.70 18.76
C THR A 82 2.58 0.48 19.33
N ASN A 83 2.43 0.40 20.66
CA ASN A 83 1.68 -0.68 21.31
C ASN A 83 0.20 -0.66 20.92
N GLU A 84 -0.41 0.52 20.85
CA GLU A 84 -1.80 0.66 20.38
C GLU A 84 -1.96 0.17 18.94
N TYR A 85 -1.02 0.52 18.05
CA TYR A 85 -1.02 0.08 16.66
C TYR A 85 -0.98 -1.44 16.54
N TYR A 86 -0.05 -2.12 17.24
CA TYR A 86 0.04 -3.57 17.24
C TYR A 86 -1.14 -4.27 17.93
N GLY A 87 -1.84 -3.57 18.83
CA GLY A 87 -3.11 -4.05 19.40
C GLY A 87 -4.28 -3.97 18.41
N VAL A 88 -4.25 -3.04 17.46
CA VAL A 88 -5.28 -2.89 16.42
C VAL A 88 -5.02 -3.80 15.22
N ILE A 89 -3.75 -3.93 14.80
CA ILE A 89 -3.32 -4.73 13.65
C ILE A 89 -2.37 -5.83 14.15
N PRO A 90 -2.82 -7.10 14.23
CA PRO A 90 -1.94 -8.21 14.57
C PRO A 90 -0.98 -8.50 13.40
N LEU A 91 0.32 -8.41 13.65
CA LEU A 91 1.38 -8.79 12.71
C LEU A 91 1.95 -10.17 13.06
N GLN A 92 2.60 -10.84 12.09
CA GLN A 92 3.34 -12.08 12.35
C GLN A 92 4.41 -11.87 13.43
N GLY A 93 4.60 -12.89 14.27
CA GLY A 93 5.67 -12.92 15.28
C GLY A 93 5.21 -12.61 16.71
N TYR A 94 3.91 -12.38 16.96
CA TYR A 94 3.36 -12.05 18.29
C TYR A 94 3.75 -13.07 19.40
N GLY A 95 4.09 -14.30 19.02
CA GLY A 95 4.52 -15.36 19.94
C GLY A 95 6.00 -15.73 19.94
N SER A 96 6.85 -15.18 19.05
CA SER A 96 8.23 -15.66 18.88
C SER A 96 9.29 -14.56 18.76
N GLU A 97 8.91 -13.36 18.33
CA GLU A 97 9.84 -12.25 18.16
C GLU A 97 9.35 -10.99 18.87
N LYS A 98 10.29 -10.18 19.38
CA LYS A 98 9.96 -8.90 19.99
C LYS A 98 9.56 -7.93 18.88
N LEU A 99 8.32 -7.45 18.93
CA LEU A 99 7.83 -6.42 18.01
C LEU A 99 8.75 -5.20 18.05
N SER A 100 9.19 -4.75 16.87
CA SER A 100 10.07 -3.59 16.72
C SER A 100 9.32 -2.30 17.02
N MET A 101 9.99 -1.33 17.65
CA MET A 101 9.42 0.01 17.83
C MET A 101 9.31 0.72 16.47
N ILE A 102 8.22 1.47 16.25
CA ILE A 102 8.06 2.32 15.06
C ILE A 102 8.61 3.70 15.43
N ASP A 103 9.90 3.92 15.17
CA ASP A 103 10.64 5.10 15.64
C ASP A 103 11.21 5.97 14.51
N THR A 104 11.08 5.53 13.26
CA THR A 104 11.60 6.21 12.05
C THR A 104 10.48 6.46 11.04
N VAL A 105 10.61 7.53 10.25
CA VAL A 105 9.63 7.87 9.20
C VAL A 105 9.55 6.77 8.15
N GLU A 106 10.66 6.10 7.85
CA GLU A 106 10.73 4.95 6.96
C GLU A 106 9.91 3.77 7.51
N SER A 107 10.03 3.48 8.81
CA SER A 107 9.24 2.43 9.45
C SER A 107 7.75 2.72 9.42
N VAL A 108 7.34 3.99 9.62
CA VAL A 108 5.92 4.41 9.49
C VAL A 108 5.44 4.20 8.06
N ARG A 109 6.23 4.61 7.06
CA ARG A 109 5.88 4.43 5.65
C ARG A 109 5.74 2.96 5.28
N ALA A 110 6.65 2.11 5.75
CA ALA A 110 6.58 0.67 5.52
C ALA A 110 5.31 0.06 6.13
N HIS A 111 4.92 0.46 7.35
CA HIS A 111 3.69 0.00 7.98
C HIS A 111 2.42 0.55 7.31
N ALA A 112 2.45 1.78 6.79
CA ALA A 112 1.37 2.34 5.99
C ALA A 112 1.18 1.56 4.69
N GLN A 113 2.27 1.25 3.98
CA GLN A 113 2.23 0.43 2.77
C GLN A 113 1.68 -0.97 3.06
N LYS A 114 2.13 -1.62 4.14
CA LYS A 114 1.56 -2.92 4.56
C LYS A 114 0.06 -2.86 4.78
N LEU A 115 -0.43 -1.77 5.38
CA LEU A 115 -1.86 -1.59 5.62
C LEU A 115 -2.65 -1.43 4.31
N ASP A 116 -2.07 -0.78 3.31
CA ASP A 116 -2.66 -0.67 1.98
C ASP A 116 -2.66 -2.03 1.25
N ASP A 117 -1.55 -2.79 1.32
CA ASP A 117 -1.45 -4.14 0.76
C ASP A 117 -2.52 -5.08 1.36
N ILE A 118 -2.72 -5.01 2.68
CA ILE A 118 -3.77 -5.74 3.39
C ILE A 118 -5.16 -5.43 2.81
N LEU A 119 -5.47 -4.15 2.60
CA LEU A 119 -6.76 -3.71 2.07
C LEU A 119 -6.98 -4.20 0.64
N GLU A 120 -5.94 -4.14 -0.20
CA GLU A 120 -6.02 -4.63 -1.58
C GLU A 120 -6.25 -6.14 -1.63
N LEU A 121 -5.58 -6.89 -0.74
CA LEU A 121 -5.79 -8.33 -0.58
C LEU A 121 -7.21 -8.65 -0.10
N GLU A 122 -7.74 -7.88 0.85
CA GLU A 122 -9.11 -8.00 1.38
C GLU A 122 -10.16 -7.81 0.28
N LEU A 123 -10.01 -6.75 -0.52
CA LEU A 123 -10.86 -6.47 -1.66
C LEU A 123 -10.78 -7.60 -2.70
N SER A 124 -9.56 -8.03 -3.05
CA SER A 124 -9.33 -9.11 -4.00
C SER A 124 -10.01 -10.40 -3.54
N TYR A 125 -9.91 -10.74 -2.25
CA TYR A 125 -10.54 -11.93 -1.68
C TYR A 125 -12.06 -11.84 -1.72
N LYS A 126 -12.65 -10.69 -1.39
CA LYS A 126 -14.09 -10.45 -1.52
C LYS A 126 -14.59 -10.65 -2.95
N ILE A 127 -13.86 -10.12 -3.93
CA ILE A 127 -14.19 -10.27 -5.35
C ILE A 127 -14.15 -11.76 -5.74
N LEU A 128 -13.12 -12.50 -5.32
CA LEU A 128 -12.97 -13.92 -5.61
C LEU A 128 -14.07 -14.77 -4.97
N LEU A 129 -14.42 -14.51 -3.72
CA LEU A 129 -15.54 -15.17 -3.05
C LEU A 129 -16.87 -14.89 -3.75
N ALA A 130 -17.08 -13.64 -4.17
CA ALA A 130 -18.28 -13.26 -4.88
C ALA A 130 -18.35 -13.91 -6.29
N ALA A 131 -17.21 -14.09 -6.96
CA ALA A 131 -17.12 -14.87 -8.19
C ALA A 131 -17.50 -16.34 -7.96
N GLN A 132 -17.01 -16.94 -6.86
CA GLN A 132 -17.33 -18.31 -6.48
C GLN A 132 -18.82 -18.49 -6.15
N ALA A 133 -19.43 -17.52 -5.47
CA ALA A 133 -20.86 -17.54 -5.16
C ALA A 133 -21.74 -17.42 -6.41
N ASN A 134 -21.24 -16.82 -7.50
CA ASN A 134 -21.97 -16.58 -8.75
C ASN A 134 -21.65 -17.57 -9.87
N LEU A 135 -20.97 -18.69 -9.58
CA LEU A 135 -20.60 -19.72 -10.57
C LEU A 135 -21.79 -20.27 -11.37
N SER A 136 -23.00 -20.26 -10.78
CA SER A 136 -24.22 -20.72 -11.47
C SER A 136 -24.76 -19.73 -12.51
N ARG A 137 -24.34 -18.46 -12.46
CA ARG A 137 -24.87 -17.38 -13.31
C ARG A 137 -23.89 -16.94 -14.39
N MET A 138 -22.59 -16.96 -14.11
CA MET A 138 -21.56 -16.54 -15.05
C MET A 138 -20.23 -17.23 -14.82
N SER A 139 -19.38 -17.22 -15.84
CA SER A 139 -17.98 -17.65 -15.70
C SER A 139 -17.27 -16.80 -14.64
N PRO A 140 -16.45 -17.40 -13.76
CA PRO A 140 -15.71 -16.64 -12.76
C PRO A 140 -14.74 -15.62 -13.38
N LEU A 141 -14.21 -15.88 -14.58
CA LEU A 141 -13.39 -14.91 -15.31
C LEU A 141 -14.19 -13.68 -15.75
N ASP A 142 -15.41 -13.89 -16.25
CA ASP A 142 -16.29 -12.79 -16.65
C ASP A 142 -16.74 -11.97 -15.45
N TYR A 143 -16.97 -12.63 -14.30
CA TYR A 143 -17.26 -11.95 -13.04
C TYR A 143 -16.09 -11.06 -12.63
N LEU A 144 -14.88 -11.61 -12.64
CA LEU A 144 -13.66 -10.87 -12.30
C LEU A 144 -13.47 -9.68 -13.22
N TYR A 145 -13.58 -9.88 -14.54
CA TYR A 145 -13.46 -8.80 -15.52
C TYR A 145 -14.47 -7.68 -15.26
N LYS A 146 -15.75 -8.02 -15.04
CA LYS A 146 -16.78 -7.04 -14.72
C LYS A 146 -16.54 -6.33 -13.38
N SER A 147 -16.02 -7.02 -12.38
CA SER A 147 -15.76 -6.46 -11.04
C SER A 147 -14.67 -5.38 -11.03
N ILE A 148 -13.72 -5.43 -11.97
CA ILE A 148 -12.66 -4.42 -12.10
C ILE A 148 -13.24 -3.09 -12.63
N ASN A 149 -14.43 -3.12 -13.25
CA ASN A 149 -15.11 -1.96 -13.82
C ASN A 149 -14.19 -1.14 -14.75
N CYS A 150 -13.42 -1.84 -15.56
CA CYS A 150 -12.44 -1.27 -16.46
C CYS A 150 -12.46 -2.06 -17.78
N GLN A 151 -12.45 -1.35 -18.89
CA GLN A 151 -12.35 -1.95 -20.21
C GLN A 151 -10.88 -2.17 -20.56
N LEU A 152 -10.53 -3.41 -20.87
CA LEU A 152 -9.21 -3.82 -21.32
C LEU A 152 -9.29 -4.24 -22.79
N GLU A 153 -8.51 -3.60 -23.64
CA GLU A 153 -8.43 -3.90 -25.07
C GLU A 153 -6.99 -4.25 -25.43
N ALA A 154 -6.77 -5.42 -26.01
CA ALA A 154 -5.45 -5.81 -26.49
C ALA A 154 -5.12 -5.05 -27.77
N LEU A 155 -4.03 -4.29 -27.74
CA LEU A 155 -3.57 -3.57 -28.93
C LEU A 155 -2.77 -4.49 -29.84
N ASN A 156 -2.95 -4.30 -31.15
CA ASN A 156 -2.14 -5.02 -32.13
C ASN A 156 -0.70 -4.45 -32.10
N PRO A 157 0.34 -5.30 -32.01
CA PRO A 157 1.73 -4.83 -32.07
C PRO A 157 2.08 -4.02 -33.33
N ASP A 158 1.36 -4.23 -34.43
CA ASP A 158 1.60 -3.54 -35.70
C ASP A 158 0.95 -2.15 -35.77
N ASP A 159 0.08 -1.80 -34.82
CA ASP A 159 -0.57 -0.49 -34.79
C ASP A 159 0.42 0.63 -34.45
N ILE A 160 0.15 1.83 -34.99
CA ILE A 160 0.99 3.02 -34.81
C ILE A 160 1.19 3.34 -33.32
N ASP A 161 0.11 3.30 -32.53
CA ASP A 161 0.16 3.60 -31.09
C ASP A 161 1.03 2.58 -30.35
N SER A 162 0.90 1.29 -30.65
CA SER A 162 1.74 0.22 -30.10
C SER A 162 3.21 0.43 -30.44
N GLN A 163 3.52 0.81 -31.68
CA GLN A 163 4.91 1.07 -32.11
C GLN A 163 5.52 2.27 -31.36
N PHE A 164 4.74 3.33 -31.10
CA PHE A 164 5.20 4.45 -30.27
C PHE A 164 5.50 4.03 -28.84
N ILE A 165 4.62 3.22 -28.23
CA ILE A 165 4.83 2.69 -26.87
C ILE A 165 6.07 1.79 -26.84
N LEU A 166 6.23 0.88 -27.80
CA LEU A 166 7.41 0.02 -27.91
C LEU A 166 8.71 0.83 -28.07
N ARG A 167 8.67 1.90 -28.87
CA ARG A 167 9.82 2.82 -28.99
C ARG A 167 10.12 3.52 -27.68
N TYR A 168 9.09 3.96 -26.95
CA TYR A 168 9.25 4.59 -25.65
C TYR A 168 9.89 3.62 -24.64
N ILE A 169 9.39 2.38 -24.57
CA ILE A 169 9.97 1.31 -23.74
C ILE A 169 11.43 1.06 -24.11
N ARG A 170 11.75 0.92 -25.40
CA ARG A 170 13.14 0.71 -25.85
C ARG A 170 14.08 1.85 -25.46
N ALA A 171 13.58 3.08 -25.38
CA ALA A 171 14.39 4.24 -25.01
C ALA A 171 14.58 4.38 -23.49
N SER A 172 13.58 3.98 -22.69
CA SER A 172 13.58 4.21 -21.23
C SER A 172 13.85 2.97 -20.38
N ALA A 173 13.67 1.76 -20.91
CA ALA A 173 13.76 0.53 -20.14
C ALA A 173 15.19 -0.08 -20.14
N PRO A 174 15.54 -0.89 -19.12
CA PRO A 174 16.80 -1.63 -19.10
C PRO A 174 16.98 -2.55 -20.32
N PRO A 175 18.24 -2.79 -20.75
CA PRO A 175 18.52 -3.75 -21.82
C PRO A 175 18.00 -5.13 -21.39
N ASN A 176 17.27 -5.80 -22.29
CA ASN A 176 16.57 -7.09 -22.13
C ASN A 176 15.12 -7.06 -21.61
N THR A 177 14.47 -5.89 -21.55
CA THR A 177 13.01 -5.85 -21.30
C THR A 177 12.26 -6.49 -22.48
N LYS A 178 11.52 -7.57 -22.22
CA LYS A 178 10.65 -8.24 -23.21
C LYS A 178 9.20 -7.84 -22.99
N VAL A 179 8.56 -7.30 -24.04
CA VAL A 179 7.14 -6.93 -24.02
C VAL A 179 6.33 -8.10 -24.54
N GLU A 180 5.42 -8.64 -23.71
CA GLU A 180 4.53 -9.74 -24.10
C GLU A 180 3.22 -9.23 -24.69
N GLN A 181 2.62 -8.18 -24.10
CA GLN A 181 1.34 -7.64 -24.54
C GLN A 181 1.20 -6.17 -24.15
N ILE A 182 0.48 -5.40 -24.98
CA ILE A 182 0.08 -4.02 -24.67
C ILE A 182 -1.45 -4.00 -24.53
N LEU A 183 -1.92 -3.48 -23.40
CA LEU A 183 -3.34 -3.36 -23.09
C LEU A 183 -3.71 -1.88 -23.01
N LYS A 184 -4.70 -1.47 -23.79
CA LYS A 184 -5.38 -0.19 -23.62
C LYS A 184 -6.39 -0.33 -22.49
N ILE A 185 -6.31 0.59 -21.54
CA ILE A 185 -7.10 0.57 -20.30
C ILE A 185 -8.02 1.79 -20.32
N SER A 186 -9.33 1.57 -20.17
CA SER A 186 -10.33 2.65 -20.09
C SER A 186 -11.24 2.44 -18.88
N ARG A 187 -11.13 3.34 -17.90
CA ARG A 187 -11.94 3.32 -16.68
C ARG A 187 -13.18 4.20 -16.86
N ALA A 188 -14.29 3.79 -16.23
CA ALA A 188 -15.50 4.60 -16.25
C ALA A 188 -15.25 6.00 -15.66
N ASN A 189 -15.67 7.03 -16.39
CA ASN A 189 -15.63 8.45 -16.01
C ASN A 189 -14.22 9.07 -15.90
N ASP A 190 -13.14 8.36 -16.27
CA ASP A 190 -11.80 8.94 -16.27
C ASP A 190 -11.65 10.01 -17.36
N ASP A 191 -12.24 9.80 -18.54
CA ASP A 191 -12.22 10.77 -19.64
C ASP A 191 -12.90 12.09 -19.24
N GLU A 192 -14.05 12.01 -18.56
CA GLU A 192 -14.78 13.19 -18.06
C GLU A 192 -13.93 13.96 -17.04
N ARG A 193 -13.41 13.28 -16.02
CA ARG A 193 -12.55 13.86 -14.98
C ARG A 193 -11.26 14.45 -15.52
N PHE A 194 -10.68 13.80 -16.53
CA PHE A 194 -9.47 14.25 -17.18
C PHE A 194 -9.70 15.50 -18.03
N ASN A 195 -10.84 15.58 -18.71
CA ASN A 195 -11.20 16.74 -19.54
C ASN A 195 -11.63 17.96 -18.71
N GLU A 196 -12.25 17.77 -17.55
CA GLU A 196 -12.57 18.86 -16.60
C GLU A 196 -11.31 19.62 -16.14
N ARG A 197 -10.18 18.90 -15.99
CA ARG A 197 -8.90 19.47 -15.59
C ARG A 197 -8.18 19.99 -16.84
N ASN A 198 -8.52 21.20 -17.26
CA ASN A 198 -7.96 21.89 -18.44
C ASN A 198 -6.47 22.28 -18.26
N VAL A 199 -5.60 21.29 -18.10
CA VAL A 199 -4.14 21.42 -17.97
C VAL A 199 -3.50 21.06 -19.30
N GLY A 200 -2.74 22.00 -19.88
CA GLY A 200 -2.17 21.83 -21.22
C GLY A 200 -0.90 20.97 -21.30
N ASN A 201 -0.09 20.93 -20.25
CA ASN A 201 1.19 20.23 -20.24
C ASN A 201 1.01 18.75 -19.86
N ARG A 202 0.69 17.89 -20.84
CA ARG A 202 0.35 16.47 -20.65
C ARG A 202 1.47 15.57 -21.13
N TYR A 203 1.89 14.62 -20.30
CA TYR A 203 2.92 13.63 -20.62
C TYR A 203 2.44 12.21 -20.31
N LEU A 204 2.91 11.26 -21.12
CA LEU A 204 2.80 9.83 -20.82
C LEU A 204 4.02 9.40 -20.00
N LEU A 205 3.79 8.97 -18.76
CA LEU A 205 4.84 8.60 -17.81
C LEU A 205 4.67 7.15 -17.33
N TRP A 206 5.77 6.53 -16.93
CA TRP A 206 5.76 5.23 -16.25
C TRP A 206 5.36 5.41 -14.79
N HIS A 207 4.59 4.47 -14.25
CA HIS A 207 4.21 4.39 -12.84
C HIS A 207 4.63 3.03 -12.27
#